data_AF-A0A6P2KLI0-F1
#
_entry.id   AF-A0A6P2KLI0-F1
#
_cell.length_a   1.000
_cell.length_b   1.000
_cell.length_c   1.000
_cell.angle_alpha   90.00
_cell.angle_beta   90.00
_cell.angle_gamma   90.00
#
_symmetry.space_group_name_H-M   'P 1'
#
loop_
_entity.id
_entity.type
_entity.pdbx_description
1 polymer ?
#
loop_
_entity_poly.entity_id
_entity_poly.type
_entity_poly.pdbx_seq_one_letter_code
_entity_poly.pdbx_strand_id
1 'polypeptide(L)' 'MTGSEDDPISAAVLNLKNIQKYSDASSVADFHRFDGQCHVLIVDQNWRDVASYVKGWLDER' A
#
# COMPACT_ATOMS: atom_id res chain seq x y z
N MET A 1 -1.33 4.03 -0.97
CA MET A 1 -0.62 3.08 -1.86
C MET A 1 -0.08 1.97 -0.97
N THR A 2 -0.29 0.71 -1.34
CA THR A 2 0.09 -0.45 -0.53
C THR A 2 1.07 -1.33 -1.30
N GLY A 3 2.03 -1.96 -0.62
CA GLY A 3 3.01 -2.84 -1.26
C GLY A 3 3.52 -3.93 -0.32
N SER A 4 4.06 -5.00 -0.90
CA SER A 4 4.63 -6.14 -0.18
C SER A 4 6.18 -6.14 -0.25
N GLU A 5 6.84 -6.69 0.76
CA GLU A 5 8.31 -6.87 0.82
C GLU A 5 8.81 -7.97 -0.12
N ASP A 6 8.16 -9.12 -0.12
CA ASP A 6 8.59 -10.33 -0.84
C ASP A 6 8.00 -10.43 -2.25
N ASP A 7 7.53 -9.31 -2.80
CA ASP A 7 6.94 -9.24 -4.13
C ASP A 7 8.00 -9.07 -5.23
N PRO A 8 8.28 -10.12 -6.04
CA PRO A 8 9.23 -10.02 -7.15
C PRO A 8 8.66 -9.29 -8.38
N ILE A 9 7.36 -8.97 -8.38
CA ILE A 9 6.62 -8.34 -9.50
C ILE A 9 6.53 -6.83 -9.28
N SER A 10 6.21 -6.39 -8.06
CA SER A 10 6.17 -4.97 -7.69
C SER A 10 6.91 -4.72 -6.37
N ALA A 11 8.21 -4.44 -6.50
CA ALA A 11 9.02 -4.10 -5.35
C ALA A 11 8.45 -2.84 -4.65
N ALA A 12 8.27 -2.92 -3.32
CA ALA A 12 7.80 -1.80 -2.49
C ALA A 12 8.54 -0.47 -2.75
N VAL A 13 9.81 -0.53 -3.16
CA VAL A 13 10.63 0.64 -3.53
C VAL A 13 10.06 1.42 -4.73
N LEU A 14 9.38 0.77 -5.68
CA LEU A 14 8.73 1.44 -6.80
C LEU A 14 7.51 2.25 -6.34
N ASN A 15 6.73 1.69 -5.42
CA ASN A 15 5.58 2.37 -4.84
C ASN A 15 6.00 3.58 -4.01
N LEU A 16 7.10 3.47 -3.26
CA LEU A 16 7.71 4.60 -2.56
C LEU A 16 8.23 5.68 -3.53
N LYS A 17 8.86 5.30 -4.65
CA LYS A 17 9.26 6.29 -5.67
C LYS A 17 8.06 6.96 -6.33
N ASN A 18 6.94 6.26 -6.46
CA ASN A 18 5.73 6.82 -7.05
C ASN A 18 5.03 7.80 -6.10
N ILE A 19 4.99 7.52 -4.79
CA ILE A 19 4.38 8.46 -3.85
C ILE A 19 5.13 9.79 -3.79
N GLN A 20 6.46 9.76 -3.96
CA GLN A 20 7.29 10.96 -3.99
C GLN A 20 7.06 11.85 -5.23
N LYS A 21 6.37 11.35 -6.26
CA LYS A 21 6.04 12.14 -7.47
C LYS A 21 4.78 12.99 -7.31
N TYR A 22 3.98 12.76 -6.27
CA TYR A 22 2.84 13.62 -5.98
C TYR A 22 3.36 14.94 -5.38
N SER A 23 3.48 15.97 -6.22
CA SER A 23 4.03 17.28 -5.85
C SER A 23 2.97 18.32 -5.47
N ASP A 24 1.69 18.03 -5.73
CA ASP A 24 0.58 18.89 -5.36
C ASP A 24 0.30 18.72 -3.85
N ALA A 25 0.33 19.82 -3.11
CA ALA A 25 0.09 19.84 -1.66
C ALA A 25 -1.34 19.42 -1.26
N SER A 26 -2.29 19.45 -2.20
CA SER A 26 -3.65 18.92 -2.01
C SER A 26 -3.76 17.42 -2.27
N SER A 27 -2.70 16.78 -2.79
CA SER A 27 -2.69 15.34 -3.00
C SER A 27 -2.69 14.61 -1.67
N VAL A 28 -3.77 13.86 -1.44
CA VAL A 28 -3.88 12.98 -0.28
C VAL A 28 -3.29 11.63 -0.66
N ALA A 29 -2.03 11.41 -0.30
CA ALA A 29 -1.32 10.17 -0.55
C ALA A 29 -0.69 9.63 0.75
N ASP A 30 -0.76 8.32 0.93
CA ASP A 30 -0.10 7.61 2.03
C ASP A 30 0.51 6.30 1.50
N PHE A 31 1.57 5.80 2.12
CA PHE A 31 2.22 4.55 1.76
C PHE A 31 2.32 3.61 2.96
N HIS A 32 1.75 2.43 2.82
CA HIS A 32 1.83 1.38 3.83
C HIS A 32 2.38 0.09 3.24
N ARG A 33 3.31 -0.52 3.99
CA ARG A 33 3.96 -1.76 3.60
C ARG A 33 3.40 -2.90 4.45
N PHE A 34 3.01 -3.99 3.79
CA PHE A 34 2.57 -5.21 4.45
C PHE A 34 3.68 -6.26 4.36
N ASP A 35 4.34 -6.53 5.49
CA ASP A 35 5.46 -7.47 5.56
C ASP A 35 4.95 -8.92 5.39
N GLY A 36 5.71 -9.75 4.66
CA GLY A 36 5.42 -11.19 4.48
C GLY A 36 4.18 -11.55 3.64
N GLN A 37 3.52 -10.59 3.00
CA GLN A 37 2.43 -10.86 2.04
C GLN A 37 2.97 -10.89 0.60
N CYS A 38 2.23 -11.44 -0.38
CA CYS A 38 2.66 -11.44 -1.80
C CYS A 38 2.08 -10.26 -2.61
N HIS A 39 2.42 -10.15 -3.90
CA HIS A 39 1.89 -9.14 -4.84
C HIS A 39 0.36 -9.00 -4.78
N VAL A 40 -0.33 -10.13 -4.62
CA VAL A 40 -1.78 -10.21 -4.75
C VAL A 40 -2.45 -10.06 -3.39
N LEU A 41 -2.17 -8.94 -2.71
CA LEU A 41 -2.67 -8.58 -1.38
C LEU A 41 -4.19 -8.78 -1.20
N ILE A 42 -4.97 -8.66 -2.27
CA ILE A 42 -6.44 -8.77 -2.25
C ILE A 42 -6.97 -10.22 -2.23
N VAL A 43 -6.14 -11.20 -2.60
CA VAL A 43 -6.50 -12.64 -2.55
C VAL A 43 -5.57 -13.45 -1.62
N ASP A 44 -4.59 -12.78 -1.02
CA ASP A 44 -3.72 -13.35 0.00
C ASP A 44 -4.54 -13.80 1.22
N GLN A 45 -4.05 -14.79 1.97
CA GLN A 45 -4.70 -15.25 3.20
C GLN A 45 -4.92 -14.12 4.21
N ASN A 46 -4.08 -13.08 4.18
CA ASN A 46 -4.12 -11.92 5.06
C ASN A 46 -4.85 -10.71 4.44
N TRP A 47 -5.65 -10.89 3.38
CA TRP A 47 -6.38 -9.79 2.70
C TRP A 47 -7.25 -8.93 3.64
N ARG A 48 -7.71 -9.48 4.76
CA ARG A 48 -8.53 -8.77 5.76
C ARG A 48 -7.76 -7.67 6.48
N ASP A 49 -6.46 -7.84 6.69
CA ASP A 49 -5.62 -6.83 7.33
C ASP A 49 -5.48 -5.62 6.42
N VAL A 50 -5.33 -5.89 5.11
CA VAL A 50 -5.29 -4.86 4.06
C VAL A 50 -6.62 -4.12 4.00
N ALA A 51 -7.75 -4.84 3.99
CA ALA A 51 -9.08 -4.23 3.98
C ALA A 51 -9.34 -3.37 5.23
N SER A 52 -8.90 -3.85 6.40
CA SER A 52 -9.06 -3.12 7.67
C SER A 52 -8.23 -1.84 7.69
N TYR A 53 -6.98 -1.89 7.24
CA TYR A 53 -6.12 -0.71 7.09
C TYR A 53 -6.73 0.32 6.13
N VAL A 54 -7.18 -0.12 4.94
CA VAL A 54 -7.81 0.77 3.95
C VAL A 54 -9.09 1.41 4.52
N LYS A 55 -9.91 0.65 5.25
CA LYS A 55 -11.10 1.20 5.89
C LYS A 55 -10.75 2.27 6.92
N GLY A 56 -9.78 2.00 7.81
CA GLY A 56 -9.34 2.98 8.81
C GLY A 56 -8.82 4.27 8.15
N TRP A 57 -8.02 4.13 7.09
CA TRP A 57 -7.51 5.26 6.32
C TRP A 57 -8.61 6.12 5.68
N LEU A 58 -9.72 5.51 5.26
CA LEU A 58 -10.88 6.22 4.72
C LEU A 58 -11.73 6.87 5.82
N ASP A 59 -11.84 6.25 7.00
CA ASP A 59 -12.61 6.79 8.12
C ASP A 59 -11.90 7.98 8.82
N GLU A 60 -10.56 8.03 8.77
CA GLU A 60 -9.73 9.10 9.34
C GLU A 60 -9.68 10.37 8.45
N ARG A 61 -10.50 10.44 7.41
CA ARG A 61 -10.50 11.51 6.40
C ARG A 61 -11.81 12.28 6.35
#